data_AF-A0A9R1TDJ1-F1
#
_entry.id   AF-A0A9R1TDJ1-F1
#
_cell.length_a   1.000
_cell.length_b   1.000
_cell.length_c   1.000
_cell.angle_alpha   90.00
_cell.angle_beta   90.00
_cell.angle_gamma   90.00
#
_symmetry.space_group_name_H-M   'P 1'
#
loop_
_entity.id
_entity.type
_entity.pdbx_description
1 polymer ?
#
loop_
_entity_poly.entity_id
_entity_poly.type
_entity_poly.pdbx_seq_one_letter_code
_entity_poly.pdbx_strand_id
1 'polypeptide(L)'
;MAFLASAFTVYSTTVDYRNAPAATHMVTDMYPVKEIDFPAVAICNMNLISKRKIMELAEEILQMDSVRAMNVTKSKFLELLKTMGHLYTFSSDEEEPGDLLLLHEIMVNAFSGARRKNVGMVSKMIVVECDNYAVRCQWGGVIRMCSDILEPRFTSDGQCCAFNYARWKDHFSSSLSDKMSAPVLKSEVAGSDYGLWLLLDVNSEDYFYQLLPMIGFKVMIYSPTDYPDSPSGSSREILVARSTETLINIGASIFDTTDDAHSMDPVHRSCRFKTELEAQFGGRYSFSDCIVDCRVRDIIKKCNCIPFFYPHPSGYGE
;
A
#
# COMPACT_ATOMS: atom_id res chain seq x y z
N MET A 1 -52.10 9.03 -36.44
CA MET A 1 -50.74 9.62 -36.52
C MET A 1 -50.25 10.16 -35.18
N ALA A 2 -51.00 11.00 -34.47
CA ALA A 2 -50.58 11.54 -33.17
C ALA A 2 -50.19 10.47 -32.12
N PHE A 3 -51.00 9.42 -31.94
CA PHE A 3 -50.69 8.33 -31.00
C PHE A 3 -49.38 7.59 -31.30
N LEU A 4 -49.08 7.34 -32.59
CA LEU A 4 -47.84 6.67 -32.99
C LEU A 4 -46.63 7.56 -32.74
N ALA A 5 -46.75 8.87 -32.99
CA ALA A 5 -45.69 9.83 -32.69
C ALA A 5 -45.45 9.96 -31.18
N SER A 6 -46.51 9.99 -30.37
CA SER A 6 -46.41 10.00 -28.91
C SER A 6 -45.74 8.73 -28.37
N ALA A 7 -46.16 7.54 -28.85
CA ALA A 7 -45.57 6.27 -28.45
C ALA A 7 -44.09 6.18 -28.83
N PHE A 8 -43.73 6.62 -30.04
CA PHE A 8 -42.33 6.69 -30.48
C PHE A 8 -41.49 7.64 -29.61
N THR A 9 -42.03 8.81 -29.27
CA THR A 9 -41.32 9.79 -28.43
C THR A 9 -41.09 9.25 -27.02
N VAL A 10 -42.12 8.64 -26.41
CA VAL A 10 -41.99 7.99 -25.09
C VAL A 10 -40.97 6.86 -25.13
N TYR A 11 -41.01 6.02 -26.16
CA TYR A 11 -40.04 4.94 -26.33
C TYR A 11 -38.61 5.49 -26.46
N SER A 12 -38.37 6.45 -27.36
CA SER A 12 -37.05 7.04 -27.59
C SER A 12 -36.49 7.68 -26.31
N THR A 13 -37.28 8.53 -25.66
CA THR A 13 -36.86 9.21 -24.42
C THR A 13 -36.59 8.23 -23.28
N THR A 14 -37.35 7.14 -23.19
CA THR A 14 -37.10 6.08 -22.20
C THR A 14 -35.80 5.33 -22.49
N VAL A 15 -35.49 5.05 -23.76
CA VAL A 15 -34.23 4.41 -24.17
C VAL A 15 -33.05 5.33 -23.88
N ASP A 16 -33.15 6.61 -24.24
CA ASP A 16 -32.10 7.60 -23.99
C ASP A 16 -31.83 7.76 -22.48
N TYR A 17 -32.88 7.86 -21.67
CA TYR A 17 -32.75 7.91 -20.21
C TYR A 17 -32.12 6.64 -19.63
N ARG A 18 -32.48 5.45 -20.14
CA ARG A 18 -31.86 4.19 -19.70
C ARG A 18 -30.39 4.06 -20.07
N ASN A 19 -29.97 4.70 -21.17
CA ASN A 19 -28.59 4.65 -21.63
C ASN A 19 -27.67 5.60 -20.83
N ALA A 20 -28.20 6.75 -20.38
CA ALA A 20 -27.44 7.74 -19.60
C ALA A 20 -28.34 8.45 -18.57
N PRO A 21 -28.69 7.78 -17.46
CA PRO A 21 -29.64 8.34 -16.48
C PRO A 21 -29.01 9.40 -15.56
N ALA A 22 -27.68 9.48 -15.50
CA ALA A 22 -26.95 10.34 -14.57
C ALA A 22 -26.24 11.50 -15.28
N ALA A 23 -26.26 12.67 -14.65
CA ALA A 23 -25.50 13.85 -15.06
C ALA A 23 -24.63 14.35 -13.90
N THR A 24 -23.45 14.88 -14.20
CA THR A 24 -22.52 15.43 -13.21
C THR A 24 -22.51 16.95 -13.29
N HIS A 25 -22.66 17.62 -12.14
CA HIS A 25 -22.64 19.07 -12.04
C HIS A 25 -21.73 19.50 -10.88
N MET A 26 -21.06 20.63 -11.04
CA MET A 26 -20.26 21.23 -9.97
C MET A 26 -21.20 21.86 -8.94
N VAL A 27 -21.15 21.38 -7.69
CA VAL A 27 -21.95 21.93 -6.59
C VAL A 27 -21.31 23.19 -6.03
N THR A 28 -20.01 23.13 -5.72
CA THR A 28 -19.25 24.25 -5.16
C THR A 28 -17.75 24.03 -5.38
N ASP A 29 -17.01 25.12 -5.53
CA ASP A 29 -15.54 25.17 -5.48
C ASP A 29 -15.01 25.58 -4.11
N MET A 30 -15.89 26.07 -3.22
CA MET A 30 -15.58 26.54 -1.86
C MET A 30 -16.05 25.54 -0.80
N TYR A 31 -15.61 24.29 -0.90
CA TYR A 31 -15.92 23.28 0.11
C TYR A 31 -14.98 23.43 1.33
N PRO A 32 -15.50 23.42 2.58
CA PRO A 32 -14.66 23.62 3.76
C PRO A 32 -13.63 22.51 3.95
N VAL A 33 -12.34 22.87 4.10
CA VAL A 33 -11.23 21.91 4.24
C VAL A 33 -11.41 20.95 5.42
N LYS A 34 -11.96 21.43 6.54
CA LYS A 34 -12.27 20.62 7.72
C LYS A 34 -13.27 19.49 7.48
N GLU A 35 -14.05 19.55 6.40
CA GLU A 35 -14.99 18.49 6.03
C GLU A 35 -14.35 17.45 5.11
N ILE A 36 -13.17 17.75 4.56
CA ILE A 36 -12.42 16.90 3.63
C ILE A 36 -11.48 16.00 4.42
N ASP A 37 -11.53 14.70 4.13
CA ASP A 37 -10.56 13.72 4.61
C ASP A 37 -9.16 14.11 4.13
N PHE A 38 -8.21 14.28 5.06
CA PHE A 38 -6.81 14.44 4.68
C PHE A 38 -6.34 13.11 4.07
N PRO A 39 -5.52 13.08 3.01
CA PRO A 39 -5.10 11.83 2.41
C PRO A 39 -4.21 11.01 3.35
N ALA A 40 -4.10 9.71 3.08
CA ALA A 40 -3.00 8.93 3.64
C ALA A 40 -1.71 9.25 2.90
N VAL A 41 -0.61 9.25 3.65
CA VAL A 41 0.74 9.50 3.12
C VAL A 41 1.66 8.37 3.57
N ALA A 42 2.12 7.54 2.63
CA ALA A 42 3.10 6.49 2.91
C ALA A 42 4.50 6.93 2.46
N ILE A 43 5.46 6.90 3.39
CA ILE A 43 6.85 7.25 3.16
C ILE A 43 7.67 5.96 3.09
N CYS A 44 8.21 5.65 1.92
CA CYS A 44 9.00 4.45 1.68
C CYS A 44 10.47 4.83 1.49
N ASN A 45 11.35 4.21 2.27
CA ASN A 45 12.79 4.34 2.06
C ASN A 45 13.19 3.64 0.76
N MET A 46 13.98 4.28 -0.10
CA MET A 46 14.48 3.65 -1.33
C MET A 46 15.37 2.44 -1.09
N ASN A 47 15.94 2.32 0.11
CA ASN A 47 16.61 1.13 0.57
C ASN A 47 15.60 0.11 1.15
N LEU A 48 15.37 -0.98 0.42
CA LEU A 48 14.46 -2.04 0.86
C LEU A 48 15.05 -2.88 1.99
N ILE A 49 16.37 -3.04 2.01
CA ILE A 49 17.09 -3.93 2.94
C ILE A 49 18.18 -3.12 3.65
N SER A 50 18.10 -3.04 4.98
CA SER A 50 19.15 -2.47 5.82
C SER A 50 20.40 -3.35 5.77
N LYS A 51 21.53 -2.74 5.39
CA LYS A 51 22.84 -3.39 5.33
C LYS A 51 23.27 -3.90 6.70
N ARG A 52 23.06 -3.11 7.76
CA ARG A 52 23.39 -3.53 9.12
C ARG A 52 22.58 -4.75 9.52
N LYS A 53 21.25 -4.70 9.36
CA LYS A 53 20.35 -5.79 9.77
C LYS A 53 20.58 -7.08 8.98
N ILE A 54 20.79 -6.98 7.66
CA ILE A 54 21.05 -8.17 6.83
C ILE A 54 22.41 -8.80 7.17
N MET A 55 23.43 -7.99 7.53
CA MET A 55 24.73 -8.50 7.96
C MET A 55 24.63 -9.22 9.32
N GLU A 56 23.88 -8.66 10.27
CA GLU A 56 23.59 -9.29 11.56
C GLU A 56 22.84 -10.62 11.35
N LEU A 57 21.77 -10.62 10.56
CA LEU A 57 21.00 -11.82 10.24
C LEU A 57 21.84 -12.89 9.53
N ALA A 58 22.69 -12.49 8.58
CA ALA A 58 23.55 -13.41 7.85
C ALA A 58 24.53 -14.12 8.79
N GLU A 59 25.08 -13.38 9.77
CA GLU A 59 26.00 -13.93 10.76
C GLU A 59 25.31 -14.91 11.71
N GLU A 60 24.10 -14.58 12.17
CA GLU A 60 23.28 -15.49 12.98
C GLU A 60 22.96 -16.80 12.24
N ILE A 61 22.54 -16.73 10.97
CA ILE A 61 22.18 -17.90 10.17
C ILE A 61 23.40 -18.80 9.91
N LEU A 62 24.55 -18.24 9.56
CA LEU A 62 25.76 -19.02 9.27
C LEU A 62 26.32 -19.74 10.50
N GLN A 63 26.01 -19.26 11.71
CA GLN A 63 26.39 -19.94 12.95
C GLN A 63 25.48 -21.13 13.29
N MET A 64 24.32 -21.30 12.64
CA MET A 64 23.41 -22.41 12.90
C MET A 64 23.97 -23.74 12.39
N ASP A 65 23.90 -24.78 13.20
CA ASP A 65 24.42 -26.11 12.84
C ASP A 65 23.78 -26.67 11.56
N SER A 66 22.49 -26.37 11.31
CA SER A 66 21.75 -26.79 10.11
C SER A 66 22.28 -26.16 8.82
N VAL A 67 22.91 -25.00 8.90
CA VAL A 67 23.44 -24.26 7.73
C VAL A 67 24.95 -24.42 7.63
N ARG A 68 25.66 -24.54 8.75
CA ARG A 68 27.12 -24.69 8.78
C ARG A 68 27.61 -25.89 7.95
N ALA A 69 26.83 -26.98 7.90
CA ALA A 69 27.14 -28.16 7.11
C ALA A 69 27.17 -27.90 5.58
N MET A 70 26.58 -26.81 5.10
CA MET A 70 26.52 -26.46 3.68
C MET A 70 27.80 -25.78 3.16
N ASN A 71 28.76 -25.45 4.04
CA ASN A 71 30.05 -24.83 3.68
C ASN A 71 29.94 -23.56 2.81
N VAL A 72 28.93 -22.71 3.06
CA VAL A 72 28.73 -21.44 2.35
C VAL A 72 29.54 -20.33 3.03
N THR A 73 30.27 -19.53 2.24
CA THR A 73 31.04 -18.39 2.75
C THR A 73 30.14 -17.19 3.05
N LYS A 74 30.55 -16.32 4.00
CA LYS A 74 29.80 -15.08 4.33
C LYS A 74 29.62 -14.17 3.11
N SER A 75 30.64 -14.06 2.26
CA SER A 75 30.54 -13.24 1.03
C SER A 75 29.52 -13.80 0.05
N LYS A 76 29.55 -15.11 -0.22
CA LYS A 76 28.58 -15.75 -1.12
C LYS A 76 27.17 -15.66 -0.55
N PHE A 77 26.99 -15.85 0.76
CA PHE A 77 25.67 -15.75 1.36
C PHE A 77 25.11 -14.32 1.30
N LEU A 78 25.93 -13.29 1.50
CA LEU A 78 25.51 -11.90 1.32
C LEU A 78 25.13 -11.59 -0.13
N GLU A 79 25.83 -12.16 -1.12
CA GLU A 79 25.39 -12.06 -2.53
C GLU A 79 24.04 -12.73 -2.74
N LEU A 80 23.84 -13.94 -2.21
CA LEU A 80 22.55 -14.63 -2.28
C LEU A 80 21.44 -13.82 -1.60
N LEU A 81 21.70 -13.18 -0.46
CA LEU A 81 20.69 -12.38 0.24
C LEU A 81 20.25 -11.14 -0.54
N LYS A 82 21.03 -10.65 -1.52
CA LYS A 82 20.56 -9.58 -2.43
C LYS A 82 19.38 -10.03 -3.28
N THR A 83 19.32 -11.32 -3.63
CA THR A 83 18.21 -11.91 -4.40
C THR A 83 16.86 -11.78 -3.65
N MET A 84 16.87 -11.56 -2.32
CA MET A 84 15.65 -11.28 -1.55
C MET A 84 14.94 -10.00 -2.03
N GLY A 85 15.67 -9.05 -2.63
CA GLY A 85 15.07 -7.88 -3.26
C GLY A 85 14.13 -8.23 -4.43
N HIS A 86 14.34 -9.37 -5.08
CA HIS A 86 13.50 -9.86 -6.18
C HIS A 86 12.09 -10.26 -5.75
N LEU A 87 11.85 -10.42 -4.44
CA LEU A 87 10.50 -10.55 -3.90
C LEU A 87 9.65 -9.28 -4.09
N TYR A 88 10.28 -8.12 -4.32
CA TYR A 88 9.61 -6.85 -4.58
C TYR A 88 9.66 -6.46 -6.07
N THR A 89 10.81 -6.59 -6.72
CA THR A 89 11.00 -6.13 -8.11
C THR A 89 10.47 -7.11 -9.15
N PHE A 90 10.29 -8.38 -8.78
CA PHE A 90 9.95 -9.48 -9.70
C PHE A 90 10.92 -9.61 -10.90
N SER A 91 12.14 -9.08 -10.77
CA SER A 91 13.19 -9.19 -11.79
C SER A 91 13.98 -10.47 -11.57
N SER A 92 13.92 -11.41 -12.51
CA SER A 92 14.72 -12.64 -12.47
C SER A 92 15.80 -12.70 -13.56
N ASP A 93 15.91 -11.67 -14.40
CA ASP A 93 16.65 -11.74 -15.66
C ASP A 93 18.18 -11.78 -15.48
N GLU A 94 18.69 -11.56 -14.26
CA GLU A 94 20.13 -11.43 -13.98
C GLU A 94 20.73 -12.56 -13.12
N GLU A 95 19.93 -13.52 -12.64
CA GLU A 95 20.42 -14.51 -11.66
C GLU A 95 20.48 -15.95 -12.19
N GLU A 96 21.53 -16.67 -11.80
CA GLU A 96 21.65 -18.09 -12.08
C GLU A 96 20.59 -18.87 -11.26
N PRO A 97 19.77 -19.74 -11.89
CA PRO A 97 18.75 -20.51 -11.18
C PRO A 97 19.27 -21.32 -9.97
N GLY A 98 20.55 -21.71 -10.00
CA GLY A 98 21.21 -22.41 -8.90
C GLY A 98 21.38 -21.58 -7.62
N ASP A 99 21.58 -20.27 -7.75
CA ASP A 99 21.76 -19.37 -6.61
C ASP A 99 20.44 -19.18 -5.84
N LEU A 100 19.32 -19.03 -6.55
CA LEU A 100 17.99 -18.96 -5.93
C LEU A 100 17.63 -20.25 -5.18
N LEU A 101 17.96 -21.41 -5.75
CA LEU A 101 17.75 -22.71 -5.10
C LEU A 101 18.62 -22.86 -3.85
N LEU A 102 19.89 -22.45 -3.92
CA LEU A 102 20.80 -22.48 -2.78
C LEU A 102 20.32 -21.55 -1.65
N LEU A 103 19.87 -20.33 -1.98
CA LEU A 103 19.28 -19.44 -0.98
C LEU A 103 18.05 -20.10 -0.33
N HIS A 104 17.15 -20.64 -1.15
CA HIS A 104 15.94 -21.30 -0.64
C HIS A 104 16.28 -22.41 0.35
N GLU A 105 17.24 -23.27 0.02
CA GLU A 105 17.69 -24.37 0.88
C GLU A 105 18.28 -23.86 2.21
N ILE A 106 19.13 -22.81 2.17
CA ILE A 106 19.67 -22.17 3.38
C ILE A 106 18.54 -21.65 4.25
N MET A 107 17.58 -20.92 3.66
CA MET A 107 16.49 -20.28 4.40
C MET A 107 15.54 -21.30 5.02
N VAL A 108 15.21 -22.38 4.32
CA VAL A 108 14.39 -23.48 4.86
C VAL A 108 15.10 -24.17 6.03
N ASN A 109 16.41 -24.42 5.91
CA ASN A 109 17.19 -25.04 7.00
C ASN A 109 17.39 -24.10 8.20
N ALA A 110 17.45 -22.79 7.98
CA ALA A 110 17.52 -21.79 9.04
C ALA A 110 16.17 -21.61 9.78
N PHE A 111 15.06 -21.60 9.04
CA PHE A 111 13.72 -21.28 9.53
C PHE A 111 12.76 -22.47 9.49
N SER A 112 13.20 -23.64 9.95
CA SER A 112 12.37 -24.84 10.10
C SER A 112 12.00 -25.14 11.57
N GLY A 113 11.01 -26.01 11.76
CA GLY A 113 10.58 -26.49 13.08
C GLY A 113 10.18 -25.37 14.04
N ALA A 114 10.83 -25.30 15.21
CA ALA A 114 10.55 -24.30 16.23
C ALA A 114 10.93 -22.85 15.82
N ARG A 115 11.72 -22.67 14.76
CA ARG A 115 12.15 -21.35 14.23
C ARG A 115 11.39 -20.93 12.98
N ARG A 116 10.25 -21.58 12.69
CA ARG A 116 9.47 -21.30 11.49
C ARG A 116 9.12 -19.82 11.40
N LYS A 117 9.60 -19.16 10.34
CA LYS A 117 9.25 -17.79 9.96
C LYS A 117 8.76 -17.78 8.53
N ASN A 118 7.68 -17.05 8.26
CA ASN A 118 7.24 -16.80 6.89
C ASN A 118 8.07 -15.67 6.25
N VAL A 119 7.92 -15.48 4.94
CA VAL A 119 8.68 -14.47 4.19
C VAL A 119 8.44 -13.05 4.72
N GLY A 120 7.22 -12.72 5.14
CA GLY A 120 6.91 -11.41 5.73
C GLY A 120 7.63 -11.17 7.07
N MET A 121 7.70 -12.18 7.93
CA MET A 121 8.44 -12.12 9.20
C MET A 121 9.94 -11.93 8.99
N VAL A 122 10.53 -12.67 8.03
CA VAL A 122 11.95 -12.49 7.69
C VAL A 122 12.19 -11.12 7.07
N SER A 123 11.32 -10.68 6.16
CA SER A 123 11.40 -9.35 5.54
C SER A 123 11.37 -8.25 6.60
N LYS A 124 10.49 -8.36 7.61
CA LYS A 124 10.42 -7.41 8.73
C LYS A 124 11.72 -7.32 9.54
N MET A 125 12.53 -8.37 9.58
CA MET A 125 13.81 -8.35 10.31
C MET A 125 14.88 -7.53 9.59
N ILE A 126 14.77 -7.37 8.28
CA ILE A 126 15.85 -6.80 7.44
C ILE A 126 15.51 -5.43 6.87
N VAL A 127 14.27 -4.96 7.00
CA VAL A 127 13.84 -3.63 6.54
C VAL A 127 14.36 -2.49 7.43
N VAL A 128 14.45 -1.30 6.85
CA VAL A 128 14.70 -0.06 7.58
C VAL A 128 13.42 0.33 8.34
N GLU A 129 13.51 0.44 9.67
CA GLU A 129 12.37 0.82 10.52
C GLU A 129 12.07 2.33 10.45
N CYS A 130 10.80 2.69 10.62
CA CYS A 130 10.31 4.06 10.63
C CYS A 130 11.08 4.97 11.60
N ASP A 131 11.29 4.50 12.83
CA ASP A 131 11.95 5.28 13.88
C ASP A 131 13.41 5.61 13.56
N ASN A 132 14.04 4.89 12.62
CA ASN A 132 15.42 5.13 12.22
C ASN A 132 15.56 6.24 11.17
N TYR A 133 14.48 6.60 10.45
CA TYR A 133 14.55 7.64 9.42
C TYR A 133 13.55 8.77 9.59
N ALA A 134 12.47 8.61 10.36
CA ALA A 134 11.54 9.70 10.69
C ALA A 134 12.03 10.44 11.95
N VAL A 135 12.79 11.52 11.77
CA VAL A 135 13.48 12.23 12.86
C VAL A 135 12.54 13.20 13.58
N ARG A 136 11.71 13.93 12.84
CA ARG A 136 10.77 14.89 13.41
C ARG A 136 9.49 14.91 12.62
N CYS A 137 8.37 14.88 13.35
CA CYS A 137 7.04 14.88 12.77
C CYS A 137 6.19 16.00 13.36
N GLN A 138 5.39 16.63 12.52
CA GLN A 138 4.41 17.63 12.90
C GLN A 138 3.13 17.44 12.08
N TRP A 139 1.99 17.62 12.74
CA TRP A 139 0.68 17.52 12.14
C TRP A 139 -0.22 18.61 12.72
N GLY A 140 -0.95 19.33 11.87
CA GLY A 140 -1.90 20.36 12.34
C GLY A 140 -1.23 21.51 13.08
N GLY A 141 0.03 21.85 12.74
CA GLY A 141 0.79 22.88 13.45
C GLY A 141 1.40 22.43 14.79
N VAL A 142 1.26 21.16 15.16
CA VAL A 142 1.77 20.65 16.44
C VAL A 142 2.80 19.54 16.22
N ILE A 143 3.96 19.70 16.86
CA ILE A 143 5.01 18.68 16.87
C ILE A 143 4.50 17.44 17.63
N ARG A 144 4.69 16.26 17.04
CA ARG A 144 4.30 14.96 17.60
C ARG A 144 5.47 14.00 17.56
N MET A 145 5.43 12.95 18.37
CA MET A 145 6.34 11.82 18.18
C MET A 145 5.96 11.13 16.86
N CYS A 146 6.96 10.76 16.06
CA CYS A 146 6.71 10.11 14.77
C CYS A 146 5.96 8.79 14.93
N SER A 147 6.31 8.01 15.97
CA SER A 147 5.65 6.75 16.33
C SER A 147 4.16 6.89 16.67
N ASP A 148 3.69 8.10 17.04
CA ASP A 148 2.29 8.32 17.40
C ASP A 148 1.39 8.54 16.17
N ILE A 149 1.97 8.96 15.04
CA ILE A 149 1.22 9.35 13.84
C ILE A 149 1.61 8.56 12.59
N LEU A 150 2.75 7.87 12.60
CA LEU A 150 3.23 7.03 11.52
C LEU A 150 3.18 5.56 11.95
N GLU A 151 2.57 4.73 11.10
CA GLU A 151 2.49 3.29 11.33
C GLU A 151 3.25 2.52 10.23
N PRO A 152 4.09 1.53 10.58
CA PRO A 152 4.78 0.71 9.58
C PRO A 152 3.81 -0.21 8.83
N ARG A 153 3.80 -0.14 7.50
CA ARG A 153 2.94 -0.96 6.62
C ARG A 153 3.75 -1.51 5.45
N PHE A 154 3.55 -2.78 5.13
CA PHE A 154 4.11 -3.37 3.92
C PHE A 154 3.33 -2.92 2.68
N THR A 155 4.06 -2.62 1.62
CA THR A 155 3.56 -2.26 0.30
C THR A 155 4.39 -2.98 -0.77
N SER A 156 4.07 -2.78 -2.05
CA SER A 156 4.93 -3.24 -3.15
C SER A 156 6.34 -2.64 -3.14
N ASP A 157 6.56 -1.57 -2.37
CA ASP A 157 7.82 -0.82 -2.29
C ASP A 157 8.57 -1.03 -0.97
N GLY A 158 8.28 -2.12 -0.27
CA GLY A 158 8.85 -2.41 1.04
C GLY A 158 7.96 -1.99 2.20
N GLN A 159 8.56 -1.91 3.40
CA GLN A 159 7.89 -1.40 4.57
C GLN A 159 7.99 0.12 4.62
N CYS A 160 6.84 0.78 4.49
CA CYS A 160 6.71 2.23 4.49
C CYS A 160 6.08 2.71 5.80
N CYS A 161 6.30 3.97 6.16
CA CYS A 161 5.61 4.62 7.27
C CYS A 161 4.36 5.33 6.75
N ALA A 162 3.19 4.85 7.14
CA ALA A 162 1.90 5.37 6.71
C ALA A 162 1.33 6.35 7.74
N PHE A 163 1.08 7.58 7.31
CA PHE A 163 0.30 8.58 8.03
C PHE A 163 -1.17 8.51 7.61
N ASN A 164 -2.10 8.69 8.56
CA ASN A 164 -3.54 8.78 8.33
C ASN A 164 -4.13 7.62 7.51
N TYR A 165 -3.60 6.42 7.75
CA TYR A 165 -4.08 5.22 7.11
C TYR A 165 -5.18 4.59 7.98
N ALA A 166 -6.38 4.48 7.42
CA ALA A 166 -7.63 4.20 8.13
C ALA A 166 -8.41 3.02 7.55
N ARG A 167 -7.73 2.16 6.79
CA ARG A 167 -8.35 1.00 6.15
C ARG A 167 -8.92 0.02 7.17
N TRP A 168 -10.05 -0.57 6.82
CA TRP A 168 -10.75 -1.52 7.67
C TRP A 168 -10.19 -2.93 7.46
N LYS A 169 -9.62 -3.54 8.51
CA LYS A 169 -9.01 -4.89 8.50
C LYS A 169 -7.89 -5.04 7.47
N ASP A 170 -6.69 -4.67 7.85
CA ASP A 170 -5.51 -5.23 7.20
C ASP A 170 -5.10 -6.46 8.00
N HIS A 171 -4.90 -7.59 7.32
CA HIS A 171 -4.44 -8.84 7.92
C HIS A 171 -2.98 -8.76 8.46
N PHE A 172 -2.61 -7.71 9.21
CA PHE A 172 -1.27 -7.45 9.76
C PHE A 172 -1.28 -6.98 11.23
N SER A 173 -2.20 -7.46 12.06
CA SER A 173 -2.01 -7.39 13.52
C SER A 173 -2.63 -8.61 14.19
N SER A 174 -1.83 -9.33 14.95
CA SER A 174 -2.23 -10.43 15.83
C SER A 174 -3.01 -9.96 17.06
N SER A 175 -3.79 -8.88 16.92
CA SER A 175 -4.64 -8.34 17.96
C SER A 175 -6.11 -8.50 17.57
N LEU A 176 -6.84 -9.27 18.36
CA LEU A 176 -8.31 -9.42 18.32
C LEU A 176 -9.07 -8.09 18.57
N SER A 177 -8.37 -6.95 18.66
CA SER A 177 -8.94 -5.60 18.85
C SER A 177 -9.07 -4.80 17.55
N ASP A 178 -8.84 -5.39 16.38
CA ASP A 178 -8.90 -4.70 15.07
C ASP A 178 -10.35 -4.47 14.58
N LYS A 179 -11.20 -3.97 15.48
CA LYS A 179 -12.63 -3.72 15.27
C LYS A 179 -12.98 -2.24 15.05
N MET A 180 -11.99 -1.36 14.89
CA MET A 180 -12.28 0.03 14.59
C MET A 180 -11.19 0.60 13.70
N SER A 181 -11.52 0.91 12.43
CA SER A 181 -10.71 1.85 11.64
C SER A 181 -10.39 3.07 12.48
N ALA A 182 -9.12 3.47 12.53
CA ALA A 182 -8.76 4.77 13.07
C ALA A 182 -9.62 5.84 12.35
N PRO A 183 -10.15 6.84 13.07
CA PRO A 183 -10.88 7.92 12.41
C PRO A 183 -9.94 8.62 11.42
N VAL A 184 -10.45 8.86 10.21
CA VAL A 184 -9.69 9.60 9.20
C VAL A 184 -9.47 11.02 9.69
N LEU A 185 -8.21 11.42 9.76
CA LEU A 185 -7.81 12.77 10.13
C LEU A 185 -8.22 13.75 9.03
N LYS A 186 -8.65 14.94 9.44
CA LYS A 186 -8.99 16.06 8.58
C LYS A 186 -8.14 17.26 8.98
N SER A 187 -7.84 18.15 8.03
CA SER A 187 -7.15 19.39 8.35
C SER A 187 -8.16 20.46 8.74
N GLU A 188 -7.98 21.09 9.90
CA GLU A 188 -8.85 22.19 10.34
C GLU A 188 -8.70 23.45 9.47
N VAL A 189 -7.48 23.70 8.98
CA VAL A 189 -7.10 24.91 8.26
C VAL A 189 -6.22 24.56 7.07
N ALA A 190 -6.35 25.32 5.98
CA ALA A 190 -5.43 25.23 4.85
C ALA A 190 -4.12 26.00 5.14
N GLY A 191 -2.98 25.41 4.82
CA GLY A 191 -1.67 26.06 4.95
C GLY A 191 -0.56 25.04 5.17
N SER A 192 0.67 25.38 4.75
CA SER A 192 1.84 24.51 4.89
C SER A 192 2.11 24.10 6.33
N ASP A 193 1.88 25.03 7.28
CA ASP A 193 2.21 24.82 8.70
C ASP A 193 1.22 23.89 9.40
N TYR A 194 0.00 23.78 8.85
CA TYR A 194 -1.10 22.97 9.37
C TYR A 194 -1.21 21.59 8.72
N GLY A 195 -0.40 21.31 7.69
CA GLY A 195 -0.32 20.00 7.05
C GLY A 195 0.54 18.99 7.82
N LEU A 196 0.94 17.94 7.11
CA LEU A 196 1.95 16.99 7.56
C LEU A 196 3.35 17.54 7.24
N TRP A 197 4.19 17.66 8.26
CA TRP A 197 5.59 18.09 8.11
C TRP A 197 6.51 17.02 8.69
N LEU A 198 7.50 16.60 7.90
CA LEU A 198 8.41 15.51 8.23
C LEU A 198 9.85 15.95 7.97
N LEU A 199 10.73 15.70 8.94
CA LEU A 199 12.17 15.69 8.75
C LEU A 199 12.62 14.24 8.67
N LEU A 200 13.20 13.86 7.53
CA LEU A 200 13.62 12.51 7.26
C LEU A 200 15.15 12.43 7.15
N ASP A 201 15.75 11.41 7.76
CA ASP A 201 17.19 11.13 7.65
C ASP A 201 17.44 9.92 6.74
N VAL A 202 18.23 10.13 5.69
CA VAL A 202 18.63 9.08 4.75
C VAL A 202 20.03 8.61 5.11
N ASN A 203 20.11 7.50 5.85
CA ASN A 203 21.38 6.84 6.10
C ASN A 203 21.86 6.07 4.85
N SER A 204 22.59 6.75 3.96
CA SER A 204 23.10 6.14 2.72
C SER A 204 24.12 5.02 2.93
N GLU A 205 24.76 4.94 4.10
CA GLU A 205 25.74 3.89 4.40
C GLU A 205 25.06 2.54 4.70
N ASP A 206 23.78 2.58 5.11
CA ASP A 206 22.97 1.40 5.41
C ASP A 206 22.30 0.79 4.17
N TYR A 207 22.58 1.32 2.97
CA TYR A 207 22.00 0.83 1.74
C TYR A 207 22.56 -0.54 1.35
N PHE A 208 21.68 -1.53 1.18
CA PHE A 208 22.05 -2.88 0.71
C PHE A 208 21.38 -3.23 -0.62
N TYR A 209 20.09 -2.89 -0.76
CA TYR A 209 19.32 -3.15 -1.97
C TYR A 209 18.38 -1.97 -2.24
N GLN A 210 18.56 -1.30 -3.38
CA GLN A 210 17.75 -0.15 -3.77
C GLN A 210 16.64 -0.55 -4.72
N LEU A 211 15.43 -0.03 -4.50
CA LEU A 211 14.30 -0.24 -5.42
C LEU A 211 14.50 0.53 -6.74
N LEU A 212 15.05 1.75 -6.66
CA LEU A 212 15.33 2.63 -7.80
C LEU A 212 16.75 3.20 -7.64
N PRO A 213 17.42 3.62 -8.72
CA PRO A 213 18.78 4.18 -8.67
C PRO A 213 18.78 5.61 -8.09
N MET A 214 18.30 5.77 -6.86
CA MET A 214 18.27 7.03 -6.13
C MET A 214 18.41 6.85 -4.61
N ILE A 215 18.89 7.91 -3.95
CA ILE A 215 19.02 7.99 -2.50
C ILE A 215 18.01 9.01 -2.00
N GLY A 216 17.06 8.54 -1.19
CA GLY A 216 15.91 9.32 -0.79
C GLY A 216 14.71 8.45 -0.42
N PHE A 217 13.53 9.03 -0.57
CA PHE A 217 12.25 8.41 -0.25
C PHE A 217 11.29 8.50 -1.43
N LYS A 218 10.39 7.52 -1.51
CA LYS A 218 9.17 7.63 -2.31
C LYS A 218 8.01 7.92 -1.37
N VAL A 219 7.28 8.99 -1.67
CA VAL A 219 6.10 9.41 -0.94
C VAL A 219 4.88 9.06 -1.80
N MET A 220 3.98 8.25 -1.24
CA MET A 220 2.72 7.88 -1.88
C MET A 220 1.57 8.59 -1.18
N ILE A 221 0.74 9.29 -1.96
CA ILE A 221 -0.46 9.98 -1.48
C ILE A 221 -1.68 9.27 -2.04
N TYR A 222 -2.59 8.84 -1.17
CA TYR A 222 -3.72 7.99 -1.55
C TYR A 222 -4.91 8.19 -0.59
N SER A 223 -6.05 7.59 -0.94
CA SER A 223 -7.24 7.60 -0.09
C SER A 223 -6.96 6.85 1.23
N PRO A 224 -7.30 7.42 2.40
CA PRO A 224 -7.06 6.79 3.71
C PRO A 224 -7.60 5.37 3.88
N THR A 225 -8.66 5.04 3.15
CA THR A 225 -9.34 3.75 3.25
C THR A 225 -8.89 2.72 2.22
N ASP A 226 -8.02 3.10 1.28
CA ASP A 226 -7.59 2.23 0.19
C ASP A 226 -6.24 1.60 0.50
N TYR A 227 -6.00 0.39 -0.01
CA TYR A 227 -4.66 -0.18 0.01
C TYR A 227 -3.70 0.65 -0.86
N PRO A 228 -2.48 1.01 -0.39
CA PRO A 228 -1.50 1.76 -1.17
C PRO A 228 -0.87 0.90 -2.27
N ASP A 229 -1.60 0.75 -3.38
CA ASP A 229 -1.13 0.06 -4.60
C ASP A 229 -1.08 1.04 -5.77
N SER A 230 0.11 1.44 -6.19
CA SER A 230 0.26 2.39 -7.30
C SER A 230 -0.32 1.92 -8.64
N PRO A 231 -0.20 0.63 -9.02
CA PRO A 231 -0.83 0.14 -10.25
C PRO A 231 -2.37 0.11 -10.20
N SER A 232 -3.00 0.25 -9.04
CA SER A 232 -4.47 0.42 -8.93
C SER A 232 -4.95 1.80 -9.40
N GLY A 233 -4.03 2.77 -9.56
CA GLY A 233 -4.32 4.12 -10.04
C GLY A 233 -4.84 5.10 -8.98
N SER A 234 -5.02 4.65 -7.74
CA SER A 234 -5.52 5.46 -6.61
C SER A 234 -4.43 6.23 -5.87
N SER A 235 -3.16 5.95 -6.14
CA SER A 235 -2.03 6.64 -5.50
C SER A 235 -1.33 7.62 -6.44
N ARG A 236 -0.69 8.63 -5.85
CA ARG A 236 0.26 9.53 -6.50
C ARG A 236 1.62 9.34 -5.86
N GLU A 237 2.63 9.12 -6.67
CA GLU A 237 4.00 8.87 -6.22
C GLU A 237 4.88 10.10 -6.46
N ILE A 238 5.63 10.51 -5.43
CA ILE A 238 6.56 11.63 -5.48
C ILE A 238 7.91 11.13 -4.96
N LEU A 239 8.97 11.39 -5.72
CA LEU A 239 10.33 11.00 -5.36
C LEU A 239 11.01 12.19 -4.69
N VAL A 240 11.47 12.00 -3.46
CA VAL A 240 12.13 13.02 -2.64
C VAL A 240 13.58 12.62 -2.47
N ALA A 241 14.48 13.39 -3.07
CA ALA A 241 15.91 13.17 -2.95
C ALA A 241 16.42 13.55 -1.56
N ARG A 242 17.58 13.03 -1.17
CA ARG A 242 18.27 13.51 0.04
C ARG A 242 18.63 15.00 -0.07
N SER A 243 18.72 15.67 1.08
CA SER A 243 19.18 17.06 1.19
C SER A 243 18.33 18.08 0.42
N THR A 244 17.03 17.80 0.26
CA THR A 244 16.05 18.71 -0.35
C THR A 244 14.88 18.97 0.59
N GLU A 245 14.29 20.15 0.49
CA GLU A 245 12.98 20.45 1.06
C GLU A 245 11.93 20.41 -0.07
N THR A 246 10.91 19.56 0.09
CA THR A 246 9.86 19.36 -0.93
C THR A 246 8.51 19.75 -0.35
N LEU A 247 7.92 20.84 -0.86
CA LEU A 247 6.55 21.23 -0.53
C LEU A 247 5.58 20.58 -1.52
N ILE A 248 4.65 19.78 -1.00
CA ILE A 248 3.63 19.10 -1.79
C ILE A 248 2.28 19.77 -1.55
N ASN A 249 1.73 20.42 -2.57
CA ASN A 249 0.41 21.04 -2.50
C ASN A 249 -0.66 20.02 -2.93
N ILE A 250 -1.68 19.84 -2.10
CA ILE A 250 -2.72 18.81 -2.28
C ILE A 250 -4.06 19.50 -2.54
N GLY A 251 -4.64 19.23 -3.70
CA GLY A 251 -6.02 19.58 -4.03
C GLY A 251 -6.92 18.35 -3.96
N ALA A 252 -8.12 18.49 -3.38
CA ALA A 252 -9.10 17.42 -3.30
C ALA A 252 -10.30 17.72 -4.20
N SER A 253 -10.79 16.68 -4.87
CA SER A 253 -12.05 16.71 -5.63
C SER A 253 -13.00 15.69 -5.03
N ILE A 254 -14.17 16.15 -4.58
CA ILE A 254 -15.19 15.31 -3.96
C ILE A 254 -16.33 15.13 -4.95
N PHE A 255 -16.80 13.89 -5.08
CA PHE A 255 -17.97 13.53 -5.86
C PHE A 255 -19.00 12.93 -4.93
N ASP A 256 -20.14 13.61 -4.82
CA ASP A 256 -21.32 13.09 -4.13
C ASP A 256 -22.41 12.79 -5.16
N THR A 257 -23.19 11.76 -4.86
CA THR A 257 -24.30 11.32 -5.71
C THR A 257 -25.60 11.57 -4.96
N THR A 258 -26.63 12.03 -5.67
CA THR A 258 -27.98 12.21 -5.11
C THR A 258 -28.57 10.88 -4.62
N ASP A 259 -29.37 10.94 -3.56
CA ASP A 259 -30.04 9.76 -2.97
C ASP A 259 -30.86 8.96 -3.99
N ASP A 260 -31.48 9.62 -4.97
CA ASP A 260 -32.27 8.96 -6.03
C ASP A 260 -31.46 7.94 -6.83
N ALA A 261 -30.14 8.13 -6.97
CA ALA A 261 -29.28 7.19 -7.67
C ALA A 261 -29.04 5.89 -6.89
N HIS A 262 -29.29 5.87 -5.58
CA HIS A 262 -29.26 4.64 -4.79
C HIS A 262 -30.38 3.67 -5.16
N SER A 263 -31.50 4.18 -5.70
CA SER A 263 -32.59 3.35 -6.19
C SER A 263 -32.32 2.69 -7.55
N MET A 264 -31.32 3.18 -8.28
CA MET A 264 -30.99 2.69 -9.62
C MET A 264 -30.13 1.44 -9.55
N ASP A 265 -30.49 0.44 -10.37
CA ASP A 265 -29.71 -0.78 -10.46
C ASP A 265 -28.27 -0.44 -10.88
N PRO A 266 -27.27 -1.00 -10.19
CA PRO A 266 -25.87 -0.72 -10.46
C PRO A 266 -25.42 -1.01 -11.92
N VAL A 267 -26.12 -1.88 -12.66
CA VAL A 267 -25.90 -2.14 -14.09
C VAL A 267 -26.22 -0.90 -14.94
N HIS A 268 -27.29 -0.18 -14.63
CA HIS A 268 -27.73 0.98 -15.41
C HIS A 268 -26.91 2.24 -15.14
N ARG A 269 -26.36 2.40 -13.93
CA ARG A 269 -25.50 3.54 -13.57
C ARG A 269 -24.00 3.31 -13.76
N SER A 270 -23.59 2.08 -14.08
CA SER A 270 -22.18 1.71 -14.35
C SER A 270 -21.17 2.06 -13.25
N CYS A 271 -21.63 2.27 -12.02
CA CYS A 271 -20.78 2.51 -10.85
C CYS A 271 -21.29 1.74 -9.63
N ARG A 272 -20.51 1.72 -8.56
CA ARG A 272 -20.86 1.09 -7.27
C ARG A 272 -20.63 2.09 -6.14
N PHE A 273 -21.52 2.08 -5.15
CA PHE A 273 -21.32 2.82 -3.90
C PHE A 273 -20.37 2.07 -2.98
N LYS A 274 -19.74 2.82 -2.06
CA LYS A 274 -18.80 2.28 -1.07
C LYS A 274 -19.42 1.18 -0.19
N THR A 275 -20.74 1.13 -0.04
CA THR A 275 -21.45 0.20 0.85
C THR A 275 -21.98 -1.07 0.14
N GLU A 276 -21.91 -1.14 -1.19
CA GLU A 276 -22.61 -2.22 -1.93
C GLU A 276 -21.88 -3.56 -1.92
N LEU A 277 -20.56 -3.55 -1.72
CA LEU A 277 -19.72 -4.75 -1.72
C LEU A 277 -19.07 -5.01 -0.37
N GLU A 278 -19.69 -4.55 0.71
CA GLU A 278 -19.11 -4.66 2.06
C GLU A 278 -18.83 -6.08 2.50
N ALA A 279 -19.70 -7.03 2.14
CA ALA A 279 -19.51 -8.44 2.46
C ALA A 279 -18.28 -9.05 1.78
N GLN A 280 -17.90 -8.56 0.58
CA GLN A 280 -16.75 -9.07 -0.17
C GLN A 280 -15.43 -8.45 0.33
N PHE A 281 -15.42 -7.14 0.58
CA PHE A 281 -14.21 -6.40 0.97
C PHE A 281 -14.06 -6.27 2.49
N GLY A 282 -14.99 -6.80 3.27
CA GLY A 282 -14.94 -6.81 4.73
C GLY A 282 -15.10 -5.43 5.38
N GLY A 283 -15.52 -4.43 4.62
CA GLY A 283 -15.54 -3.00 4.92
C GLY A 283 -15.99 -2.20 3.69
N ARG A 284 -15.55 -0.95 3.51
CA ARG A 284 -15.98 -0.13 2.37
C ARG A 284 -15.31 -0.55 1.06
N TYR A 285 -16.10 -0.58 -0.02
CA TYR A 285 -15.62 -0.76 -1.39
C TYR A 285 -14.90 0.48 -1.91
N SER A 286 -13.79 0.26 -2.61
CA SER A 286 -13.19 1.23 -3.50
C SER A 286 -12.77 0.57 -4.82
N PHE A 287 -12.65 1.39 -5.86
CA PHE A 287 -12.12 0.91 -7.14
C PHE A 287 -10.69 0.37 -6.98
N SER A 288 -9.87 1.04 -6.16
CA SER A 288 -8.51 0.61 -5.82
C SER A 288 -8.47 -0.83 -5.32
N ASP A 289 -9.26 -1.10 -4.27
CA ASP A 289 -9.32 -2.40 -3.62
C ASP A 289 -9.87 -3.49 -4.57
N CYS A 290 -10.76 -3.11 -5.50
CA CYS A 290 -11.25 -4.00 -6.54
C CYS A 290 -10.14 -4.47 -7.50
N ILE A 291 -9.29 -3.54 -7.94
CA ILE A 291 -8.15 -3.86 -8.81
C ILE A 291 -7.13 -4.73 -8.07
N VAL A 292 -6.88 -4.45 -6.79
CA VAL A 292 -6.01 -5.26 -5.94
C VAL A 292 -6.57 -6.68 -5.76
N ASP A 293 -7.85 -6.83 -5.41
CA ASP A 293 -8.52 -8.15 -5.28
C ASP A 293 -8.47 -8.94 -6.60
N CYS A 294 -8.72 -8.26 -7.74
CA CYS A 294 -8.60 -8.88 -9.05
C CYS A 294 -7.18 -9.43 -9.29
N ARG A 295 -6.15 -8.63 -8.99
CA ARG A 295 -4.75 -9.03 -9.16
C ARG A 295 -4.39 -10.19 -8.24
N VAL A 296 -4.74 -10.11 -6.96
CA VAL A 296 -4.43 -11.17 -5.99
C VAL A 296 -5.11 -12.48 -6.38
N ARG A 297 -6.37 -12.46 -6.81
CA ARG A 297 -7.06 -13.66 -7.31
C ARG A 297 -6.38 -14.28 -8.53
N ASP A 298 -5.87 -13.46 -9.43
CA ASP A 298 -5.14 -13.96 -10.60
C ASP A 298 -3.78 -14.56 -10.22
N ILE A 299 -3.07 -13.96 -9.25
CA ILE A 299 -1.82 -14.54 -8.71
C ILE A 299 -2.13 -15.88 -8.05
N ILE A 300 -3.19 -16.00 -7.24
CA ILE A 300 -3.59 -17.27 -6.62
C ILE A 300 -3.89 -18.32 -7.69
N LYS A 301 -4.68 -17.98 -8.72
CA LYS A 301 -5.04 -18.93 -9.79
C LYS A 301 -3.83 -19.44 -10.59
N LYS A 302 -2.82 -18.59 -10.80
CA LYS A 302 -1.65 -18.92 -11.63
C LYS A 302 -0.50 -19.53 -10.82
N CYS A 303 -0.26 -19.01 -9.63
CA CYS A 303 0.93 -19.28 -8.82
C CYS A 303 0.62 -20.02 -7.50
N ASN A 304 -0.64 -20.08 -7.09
CA ASN A 304 -1.09 -20.72 -5.85
C ASN A 304 -0.41 -20.17 -4.57
N CYS A 305 -0.01 -18.89 -4.61
CA CYS A 305 0.59 -18.16 -3.48
C CYS A 305 0.21 -16.68 -3.54
N ILE A 306 0.49 -15.93 -2.47
CA ILE A 306 0.26 -14.48 -2.40
C ILE A 306 1.56 -13.82 -1.90
N PRO A 307 2.09 -12.80 -2.59
CA PRO A 307 3.21 -12.01 -2.08
C PRO A 307 2.86 -11.41 -0.72
N PHE A 308 3.79 -11.49 0.23
CA PHE A 308 3.55 -11.16 1.63
C PHE A 308 3.14 -9.72 1.92
N PHE A 309 3.25 -8.80 0.95
CA PHE A 309 2.80 -7.42 1.10
C PHE A 309 1.35 -7.22 0.66
N TYR A 310 0.75 -8.10 -0.13
CA TYR A 310 -0.65 -7.97 -0.54
C TYR A 310 -1.63 -8.40 0.57
N PRO A 311 -2.83 -7.80 0.63
CA PRO A 311 -3.90 -8.26 1.50
C PRO A 311 -4.41 -9.64 1.04
N HIS A 312 -4.84 -10.45 2.01
CA HIS A 312 -5.42 -11.77 1.74
C HIS A 312 -6.94 -11.66 1.53
N PRO A 313 -7.49 -12.15 0.42
CA PRO A 313 -8.93 -12.14 0.19
C PRO A 313 -9.66 -13.06 1.18
N SER A 314 -10.88 -12.68 1.56
CA SER A 314 -11.75 -13.50 2.42
C SER A 314 -11.91 -14.92 1.87
N GLY A 315 -11.63 -15.94 2.70
CA GLY A 315 -11.77 -17.36 2.34
C GLY A 315 -10.48 -18.06 1.90
N TYR A 316 -9.36 -17.35 1.80
CA TYR A 316 -8.03 -17.93 1.59
C TYR A 316 -7.24 -17.89 2.91
N GLY A 317 -6.72 -19.04 3.33
CA GLY A 317 -5.84 -19.16 4.52
C GLY A 317 -4.37 -18.88 4.18
N GLU A 318 -3.56 -18.65 5.22
CA GLU A 318 -2.08 -18.56 5.14
C GLU A 318 -1.42 -19.87 4.67
#